data_AF-A0A810L363-F1
#
_entry.id   AF-A0A810L363-F1
#
_cell.length_a   1.000
_cell.length_b   1.000
_cell.length_c   1.000
_cell.angle_alpha   90.00
_cell.angle_beta   90.00
_cell.angle_gamma   90.00
#
_symmetry.space_group_name_H-M   'P 1'
#
loop_
_entity.id
_entity.type
_entity.pdbx_description
1 polymer ?
#
loop_
_entity_poly.entity_id
_entity_poly.type
_entity_poly.pdbx_seq_one_letter_code
_entity_poly.pdbx_strand_id
1 'polypeptide(L)'
;MGVPAASGGAVEYRESDASRRDVVEAGPRAELVAVERVVAVESDRKATPGGKARRREAELTEQYRAWLEAQGHQVMQWKLTLPGQVAALRTDLFDATVSEIYEAKGSIARESIRMAIGQLLDYRRHVPVPGAALAVLLPARPSDDLVDLVTSAGMSCVYRQDAGRFHRVGPTTAS
;
A
#
# COMPACT_ATOMS: atom_id res chain seq x y z
N MET A 1 -52.33 50.65 8.73
CA MET A 1 -51.88 49.51 7.91
C MET A 1 -50.56 48.99 8.49
N GLY A 2 -50.55 47.75 9.02
CA GLY A 2 -49.38 46.95 9.48
C GLY A 2 -48.76 47.42 10.82
N VAL A 3 -48.99 46.80 11.99
CA VAL A 3 -48.69 45.43 12.52
C VAL A 3 -47.17 45.16 12.68
N PRO A 4 -46.70 44.67 13.85
CA PRO A 4 -45.35 44.91 14.37
C PRO A 4 -44.37 43.75 14.12
N ALA A 5 -43.06 44.02 14.26
CA ALA A 5 -42.04 42.99 14.34
C ALA A 5 -41.89 42.50 15.79
N ALA A 6 -42.13 41.22 15.99
CA ALA A 6 -41.79 40.44 17.17
C ALA A 6 -40.55 39.57 16.92
N SER A 7 -40.01 39.03 18.01
CA SER A 7 -39.04 37.92 18.13
C SER A 7 -37.55 38.28 17.96
N GLY A 8 -36.61 37.67 18.67
CA GLY A 8 -36.68 36.44 19.47
C GLY A 8 -35.59 36.39 20.54
N GLY A 9 -35.88 35.63 21.60
CA GLY A 9 -35.10 35.54 22.82
C GLY A 9 -33.71 34.93 22.67
N ALA A 10 -32.85 35.28 23.63
CA ALA A 10 -31.56 34.66 23.83
C ALA A 10 -31.73 33.17 24.12
N VAL A 11 -31.09 32.33 23.31
CA VAL A 11 -30.94 30.90 23.57
C VAL A 11 -29.65 30.74 24.38
N GLU A 12 -29.78 30.55 25.69
CA GLU A 12 -28.67 30.10 26.53
C GLU A 12 -28.30 28.66 26.15
N TYR A 13 -27.10 28.48 25.62
CA TYR A 13 -26.53 27.17 25.36
C TYR A 13 -26.08 26.57 26.70
N ARG A 14 -26.81 25.57 27.20
CA ARG A 14 -26.39 24.78 28.35
C ARG A 14 -25.08 24.06 28.01
N GLU A 15 -24.01 24.41 28.72
CA GLU A 15 -22.85 23.53 28.86
C GLU A 15 -23.31 22.25 29.56
N SER A 16 -23.40 21.15 28.80
CA SER A 16 -23.66 19.83 29.37
C SER A 16 -22.47 18.91 29.14
N ASP A 17 -21.92 18.51 30.28
CA ASP A 17 -21.28 17.24 30.59
C ASP A 17 -19.85 16.97 30.09
N ALA A 18 -18.93 17.38 30.96
CA ALA A 18 -17.63 16.77 31.13
C ALA A 18 -17.78 15.28 31.51
N SER A 19 -17.68 14.40 30.51
CA SER A 19 -17.09 13.07 30.71
C SER A 19 -16.23 12.70 29.51
N ARG A 20 -15.11 13.43 29.35
CA ARG A 20 -13.97 12.94 28.57
C ARG A 20 -13.46 11.67 29.26
N ARG A 21 -13.97 10.52 28.83
CA ARG A 21 -13.23 9.27 28.95
C ARG A 21 -11.97 9.50 28.13
N ASP A 22 -10.81 9.52 28.80
CA ASP A 22 -9.52 9.40 28.14
C ASP A 22 -9.47 8.03 27.47
N VAL A 23 -10.09 7.92 26.29
CA VAL A 23 -9.72 6.90 25.33
C VAL A 23 -8.35 7.34 24.88
N VAL A 24 -7.32 6.74 25.49
CA VAL A 24 -5.97 6.77 24.91
C VAL A 24 -6.14 6.11 23.55
N GLU A 25 -6.29 6.92 22.51
CA GLU A 25 -6.38 6.43 21.15
C GLU A 25 -5.01 5.81 20.84
N ALA A 26 -4.96 4.47 20.89
CA ALA A 26 -3.72 3.75 20.67
C ALA A 26 -3.19 4.13 19.28
N GLY A 27 -1.98 4.70 19.23
CA GLY A 27 -1.35 5.10 17.99
C GLY A 27 -1.12 3.93 17.01
N PRO A 28 -0.71 4.22 15.76
CA PRO A 28 -0.47 3.19 14.77
C PRO A 28 0.59 2.18 15.25
N ARG A 29 0.38 0.90 14.95
CA ARG A 29 1.32 -0.18 15.26
C ARG A 29 1.84 -0.81 13.97
N ALA A 30 3.14 -1.09 13.92
CA ALA A 30 3.79 -1.77 12.82
C ALA A 30 4.51 -3.01 13.32
N GLU A 31 4.20 -4.15 12.72
CA GLU A 31 4.76 -5.45 13.07
C GLU A 31 5.40 -6.08 11.83
N LEU A 32 6.64 -6.53 11.96
CA LEU A 32 7.31 -7.29 10.91
C LEU A 32 6.91 -8.76 11.04
N VAL A 33 6.31 -9.31 9.99
CA VAL A 33 5.80 -10.68 9.99
C VAL A 33 6.28 -11.43 8.75
N ALA A 34 6.31 -12.76 8.82
CA ALA A 34 6.62 -13.58 7.65
C ALA A 34 5.62 -13.33 6.52
N VAL A 35 6.07 -13.41 5.27
CA VAL A 35 5.19 -13.32 4.10
C VAL A 35 4.25 -14.53 4.13
N GLU A 36 2.95 -14.26 4.24
CA GLU A 36 1.94 -15.32 4.25
C GLU A 36 1.76 -15.85 2.82
N ARG A 37 1.94 -17.17 2.64
CA ARG A 37 1.57 -17.81 1.38
C ARG A 37 0.07 -17.69 1.18
N VAL A 38 -0.34 -16.95 0.15
CA VAL A 38 -1.71 -16.99 -0.34
C VAL A 38 -1.89 -18.32 -1.08
N VAL A 39 -2.37 -19.34 -0.38
CA VAL A 39 -2.82 -20.58 -1.04
C VAL A 39 -4.08 -20.21 -1.80
N ALA A 40 -4.01 -20.21 -3.13
CA ALA A 40 -5.18 -20.03 -3.97
C ALA A 40 -6.10 -21.23 -3.77
N VAL A 41 -7.08 -21.10 -2.87
CA VAL A 41 -8.17 -22.07 -2.77
C VAL A 41 -8.95 -21.95 -4.08
N GLU A 42 -8.94 -23.02 -4.89
CA GLU A 42 -9.79 -23.12 -6.07
C GLU A 42 -11.25 -22.96 -5.61
N SER A 43 -11.83 -21.82 -5.93
CA SER A 43 -13.25 -21.57 -5.75
C SER A 43 -13.93 -21.84 -7.07
N ASP A 44 -14.91 -22.76 -7.08
CA ASP A 44 -15.79 -23.07 -8.21
C ASP A 44 -16.69 -21.88 -8.66
N ARG A 45 -16.50 -20.69 -8.07
CA ARG A 45 -17.21 -19.48 -8.48
C ARG A 45 -16.48 -18.82 -9.66
N LYS A 46 -17.24 -18.46 -10.70
CA LYS A 46 -16.74 -17.74 -11.88
C LYS A 46 -15.88 -16.53 -11.45
N ALA A 47 -14.58 -16.57 -11.75
CA ALA A 47 -13.64 -15.55 -11.31
C ALA A 47 -13.99 -14.18 -11.89
N THR A 48 -14.22 -13.19 -11.03
CA THR A 48 -14.39 -11.79 -11.43
C THR A 48 -13.06 -11.21 -11.92
N PRO A 49 -13.07 -10.13 -12.72
CA PRO A 49 -11.84 -9.45 -13.15
C PRO A 49 -10.92 -9.07 -11.97
N GLY A 50 -11.50 -8.57 -10.87
CA GLY A 50 -10.75 -8.26 -9.64
C GLY A 50 -10.13 -9.50 -9.00
N GLY A 51 -10.84 -10.63 -8.98
CA GLY A 51 -10.28 -11.91 -8.49
C GLY A 51 -9.11 -12.40 -9.33
N LYS A 52 -9.15 -12.21 -10.65
CA LYS A 52 -8.02 -12.56 -11.55
C LYS A 52 -6.80 -11.66 -11.32
N ALA A 53 -7.02 -10.36 -11.13
CA ALA A 53 -5.92 -9.42 -10.83
C ALA A 53 -5.21 -9.80 -9.53
N ARG A 54 -5.97 -10.04 -8.45
CA ARG A 54 -5.43 -10.43 -7.15
C ARG A 54 -4.65 -11.76 -7.19
N ARG A 55 -5.09 -12.70 -8.04
CA ARG A 55 -4.35 -13.96 -8.24
C ARG A 55 -2.99 -13.72 -8.90
N ARG A 56 -2.95 -12.90 -9.96
CA ARG A 56 -1.70 -12.54 -10.64
C ARG A 56 -0.75 -11.77 -9.72
N GLU A 57 -1.29 -10.94 -8.83
CA GLU A 57 -0.52 -10.25 -7.78
C GLU A 57 0.14 -11.25 -6.83
N ALA A 58 -0.64 -12.16 -6.25
CA ALA A 58 -0.13 -13.20 -5.35
C ALA A 58 0.95 -14.08 -6.02
N GLU A 59 0.72 -14.49 -7.28
CA GLU A 59 1.69 -15.26 -8.05
C GLU A 59 2.99 -14.48 -8.32
N LEU A 60 2.88 -13.20 -8.68
CA LEU A 60 4.03 -12.33 -8.93
C LEU A 60 4.83 -12.07 -7.65
N THR A 61 4.15 -11.82 -6.54
CA THR A 61 4.74 -11.62 -5.22
C THR A 61 5.54 -12.85 -4.78
N GLU A 62 4.98 -14.06 -4.91
CA GLU A 62 5.70 -15.29 -4.54
C GLU A 62 6.89 -15.56 -5.47
N GLN A 63 6.75 -15.33 -6.78
CA GLN A 63 7.86 -15.49 -7.73
C GLN A 63 9.02 -14.54 -7.42
N TYR A 64 8.71 -13.27 -7.12
CA TYR A 64 9.75 -12.28 -6.82
C TYR A 64 10.39 -12.53 -5.46
N ARG A 65 9.61 -12.90 -4.45
CA ARG A 65 10.12 -13.33 -3.14
C ARG A 65 11.11 -14.49 -3.29
N ALA A 66 10.74 -15.54 -4.02
CA ALA A 66 11.62 -16.67 -4.26
C ALA A 66 12.90 -16.27 -5.01
N TRP A 67 12.79 -15.34 -5.97
CA TRP A 67 13.94 -14.80 -6.70
C TRP A 67 14.91 -14.02 -5.80
N LEU A 68 14.40 -13.23 -4.85
CA LEU A 68 15.20 -12.52 -3.84
C LEU A 68 15.82 -13.48 -2.82
N GLU A 69 15.05 -14.43 -2.29
CA GLU A 69 15.52 -15.42 -1.31
C GLU A 69 16.61 -16.32 -1.90
N ALA A 70 16.50 -16.69 -3.19
CA ALA A 70 17.56 -17.43 -3.90
C ALA A 70 18.88 -16.66 -4.02
N GLN A 71 18.84 -15.33 -3.88
CA GLN A 71 20.01 -14.45 -3.81
C GLN A 71 20.46 -14.18 -2.37
N GLY A 72 19.84 -14.81 -1.38
CA GLY A 72 20.19 -14.68 0.04
C GLY A 72 19.52 -13.49 0.75
N HIS A 73 18.51 -12.86 0.15
CA HIS A 73 17.80 -11.75 0.79
C HIS A 73 16.81 -12.26 1.85
N GLN A 74 16.60 -11.46 2.89
CA GLN A 74 15.59 -11.71 3.91
C GLN A 74 14.31 -10.94 3.58
N VAL A 75 13.30 -11.67 3.11
CA VAL A 75 12.03 -11.08 2.66
C VAL A 75 10.91 -11.34 3.67
N MET A 76 10.26 -10.26 4.09
CA MET A 76 9.23 -10.19 5.12
C MET A 76 8.04 -9.35 4.60
N GLN A 77 7.06 -9.05 5.45
CA GLN A 77 6.05 -8.04 5.18
C GLN A 77 5.75 -7.24 6.46
N TRP A 78 5.34 -5.98 6.29
CA TRP A 78 4.82 -5.16 7.39
C TRP A 78 3.32 -5.34 7.52
N LYS A 79 2.86 -5.61 8.74
CA LYS A 79 1.45 -5.50 9.14
C LYS A 79 1.26 -4.19 9.90
N LEU A 80 0.44 -3.30 9.35
CA LEU A 80 0.21 -1.96 9.86
C LEU A 80 -1.22 -1.87 10.41
N THR A 81 -1.34 -1.75 11.73
CA THR A 81 -2.63 -1.55 12.40
C THR A 81 -2.82 -0.07 12.66
N LEU A 82 -3.75 0.56 11.94
CA LEU A 82 -4.01 1.99 12.02
C LEU A 82 -5.21 2.29 12.95
N PRO A 83 -5.17 3.38 13.72
CA PRO A 83 -6.30 3.79 14.55
C PRO A 83 -7.55 4.02 13.69
N GLY A 84 -8.71 3.57 14.18
CA GLY A 84 -9.99 3.71 13.48
C GLY A 84 -10.19 2.80 12.25
N GLN A 85 -9.22 1.95 11.90
CA GLN A 85 -9.38 0.98 10.82
C GLN A 85 -9.69 -0.43 11.34
N VAL A 86 -10.67 -1.07 10.72
CA VAL A 86 -11.09 -2.44 11.07
C VAL A 86 -10.08 -3.49 10.60
N ALA A 87 -9.43 -3.25 9.47
CA ALA A 87 -8.45 -4.16 8.88
C ALA A 87 -7.05 -3.52 8.91
N ALA A 88 -6.04 -4.34 9.21
CA ALA A 88 -4.65 -3.93 9.07
C ALA A 88 -4.27 -3.80 7.59
N LEU A 89 -3.48 -2.78 7.26
CA LEU A 89 -2.80 -2.69 5.97
C LEU A 89 -1.61 -3.65 5.98
N ARG A 90 -1.25 -4.17 4.80
CA ARG A 90 -0.08 -5.02 4.64
C ARG A 90 0.68 -4.62 3.39
N THR A 91 2.00 -4.51 3.51
CA THR A 91 2.88 -4.42 2.35
C THR A 91 2.92 -5.77 1.64
N ASP A 92 3.05 -5.81 0.33
CA ASP A 92 3.23 -7.09 -0.37
C ASP A 92 4.55 -7.76 0.01
N LEU A 93 5.67 -7.03 -0.07
CA LEU A 93 6.98 -7.48 0.41
C LEU A 93 7.77 -6.35 1.04
N PHE A 94 8.61 -6.70 2.00
CA PHE A 94 9.66 -5.88 2.55
C PHE A 94 10.96 -6.68 2.55
N ASP A 95 11.96 -6.20 1.82
CA ASP A 95 13.30 -6.76 1.81
C ASP A 95 14.11 -6.11 2.93
N ALA A 96 14.33 -6.86 4.01
CA ALA A 96 15.06 -6.40 5.18
C ALA A 96 16.57 -6.26 4.92
N THR A 97 17.09 -6.92 3.88
CA THR A 97 18.52 -6.87 3.53
C THR A 97 18.89 -5.51 2.96
N VAL A 98 18.02 -4.91 2.15
CA VAL A 98 18.25 -3.60 1.51
C VAL A 98 17.30 -2.50 1.97
N SER A 99 16.41 -2.79 2.92
CA SER A 99 15.39 -1.85 3.43
C SER A 99 14.51 -1.27 2.33
N GLU A 100 13.84 -2.16 1.57
CA GLU A 100 12.99 -1.77 0.44
C GLU A 100 11.60 -2.39 0.55
N ILE A 101 10.56 -1.58 0.32
CA ILE A 101 9.16 -1.99 0.31
C ILE A 101 8.69 -2.15 -1.13
N TYR A 102 8.05 -3.28 -1.43
CA TYR A 102 7.49 -3.56 -2.73
C TYR A 102 5.96 -3.63 -2.65
N GLU A 103 5.31 -3.07 -3.67
CA GLU A 103 3.88 -3.25 -3.93
C GLU A 103 3.73 -3.85 -5.33
N ALA A 104 3.13 -5.04 -5.38
CA ALA A 104 2.89 -5.81 -6.59
C ALA A 104 1.55 -5.42 -7.22
N LYS A 105 1.52 -5.42 -8.55
CA LYS A 105 0.28 -5.29 -9.31
C LYS A 105 0.15 -6.37 -10.37
N GLY A 106 -1.07 -6.85 -10.58
CA GLY A 106 -1.36 -7.92 -11.54
C GLY A 106 -1.49 -7.43 -12.98
N SER A 107 -1.22 -6.15 -13.22
CA SER A 107 -1.40 -5.45 -14.49
C SER A 107 -0.37 -4.32 -14.61
N ILE A 108 0.04 -4.02 -15.85
CA ILE A 108 0.89 -2.88 -16.19
C ILE A 108 0.07 -1.61 -16.51
N ALA A 109 -1.24 -1.64 -16.30
CA ALA A 109 -2.12 -0.52 -16.61
C ALA A 109 -1.85 0.68 -15.69
N ARG A 110 -2.02 1.90 -16.24
CA ARG A 110 -1.70 3.16 -15.54
C ARG A 110 -2.43 3.29 -14.21
N GLU A 111 -3.69 2.89 -14.14
CA GLU A 111 -4.49 2.90 -12.92
C GLU A 111 -3.93 1.97 -11.84
N SER A 112 -3.42 0.79 -12.21
CA SER A 112 -2.79 -0.14 -11.29
C SER A 112 -1.48 0.43 -10.74
N ILE A 113 -0.64 0.99 -11.61
CA ILE A 113 0.63 1.61 -11.21
C ILE A 113 0.41 2.81 -10.30
N ARG A 114 -0.53 3.70 -10.63
CA ARG A 114 -0.87 4.85 -9.76
C ARG A 114 -1.40 4.41 -8.40
N MET A 115 -2.19 3.34 -8.34
CA MET A 115 -2.64 2.77 -7.08
C MET A 115 -1.45 2.26 -6.25
N ALA A 116 -0.51 1.55 -6.88
CA ALA A 116 0.70 1.07 -6.20
C ALA A 116 1.54 2.22 -5.61
N ILE A 117 1.74 3.28 -6.38
CA ILE A 117 2.43 4.50 -5.92
C ILE A 117 1.73 5.07 -4.67
N GLY A 118 0.40 5.21 -4.72
CA GLY A 118 -0.38 5.72 -3.59
C GLY A 118 -0.24 4.86 -2.34
N GLN A 119 -0.31 3.53 -2.48
CA GLN A 119 -0.13 2.58 -1.38
C GLN A 119 1.28 2.64 -0.79
N LEU A 120 2.33 2.68 -1.62
CA LEU A 120 3.71 2.79 -1.16
C LEU A 120 3.95 4.09 -0.37
N LEU A 121 3.43 5.22 -0.85
CA LEU A 121 3.51 6.50 -0.15
C LEU A 121 2.74 6.46 1.18
N ASP A 122 1.63 5.74 1.23
CA ASP A 122 0.85 5.54 2.46
C ASP A 122 1.63 4.72 3.48
N TYR A 123 2.12 3.53 3.10
CA TYR A 123 2.89 2.64 3.98
C TYR A 123 4.10 3.34 4.59
N ARG A 124 4.83 4.15 3.80
CA ARG A 124 6.02 4.88 4.27
C ARG A 124 5.76 5.75 5.51
N ARG A 125 4.52 6.20 5.75
CA ARG A 125 4.16 7.01 6.93
C ARG A 125 4.13 6.19 8.22
N HIS A 126 4.00 4.88 8.12
CA HIS A 126 3.69 3.99 9.23
C HIS A 126 4.71 2.88 9.42
N VAL A 127 5.51 2.55 8.40
CA VAL A 127 6.64 1.62 8.51
C VAL A 127 7.79 2.28 9.29
N PRO A 128 8.31 1.66 10.36
CA PRO A 128 9.36 2.23 11.21
C PRO A 128 10.77 2.03 10.60
N VAL A 129 10.90 2.27 9.29
CA VAL A 129 12.16 2.18 8.54
C VAL A 129 12.34 3.48 7.77
N PRO A 130 12.88 4.53 8.42
CA PRO A 130 13.08 5.83 7.80
C PRO A 130 13.94 5.71 6.54
N GLY A 131 13.48 6.32 5.45
CA GLY A 131 14.20 6.30 4.19
C GLY A 131 14.17 4.96 3.45
N ALA A 132 13.31 4.01 3.84
CA ALA A 132 13.10 2.78 3.07
C ALA A 132 12.84 3.09 1.59
N ALA A 133 13.57 2.41 0.72
CA ALA A 133 13.33 2.49 -0.72
C ALA A 133 11.94 1.92 -1.04
N LEU A 134 11.33 2.41 -2.12
CA LEU A 134 10.00 2.00 -2.56
C LEU A 134 10.09 1.46 -3.97
N ALA A 135 9.37 0.38 -4.26
CA ALA A 135 9.37 -0.24 -5.57
C ALA A 135 7.98 -0.73 -5.99
N VAL A 136 7.63 -0.47 -7.25
CA VAL A 136 6.45 -1.05 -7.90
C VAL A 136 6.89 -2.32 -8.62
N LEU A 137 6.26 -3.45 -8.32
CA LEU A 137 6.55 -4.76 -8.92
C LEU A 137 5.46 -5.15 -9.95
N LEU A 138 5.88 -5.41 -11.18
CA LEU A 138 4.99 -5.60 -12.34
C LEU A 138 5.23 -6.92 -13.08
N PRO A 139 4.21 -7.47 -13.76
CA PRO A 139 4.29 -8.78 -14.41
C PRO A 139 5.02 -8.76 -15.76
N ALA A 140 5.27 -7.55 -16.29
CA ALA A 140 5.99 -7.27 -17.54
C ALA A 140 6.45 -5.80 -17.55
N ARG A 141 7.33 -5.43 -18.49
CA ARG A 141 7.79 -4.04 -18.66
C ARG A 141 6.61 -3.15 -19.10
N PRO A 142 6.31 -2.04 -18.38
CA PRO A 142 5.31 -1.08 -18.83
C PRO A 142 5.89 -0.15 -19.92
N SER A 143 5.09 0.76 -20.47
CA SER A 143 5.57 1.77 -21.42
C SER A 143 6.59 2.71 -20.75
N ASP A 144 7.46 3.34 -21.54
CA ASP A 144 8.51 4.24 -21.02
C ASP A 144 7.91 5.36 -20.16
N ASP A 145 6.82 5.99 -20.60
CA ASP A 145 6.08 6.99 -19.80
C ASP A 145 5.66 6.48 -18.39
N LEU A 146 5.32 5.20 -18.28
CA LEU A 146 4.90 4.61 -17.00
C LEU A 146 6.09 4.19 -16.15
N VAL A 147 7.23 3.86 -16.77
CA VAL A 147 8.52 3.74 -16.05
C VAL A 147 8.89 5.10 -15.48
N ASP A 148 8.84 6.15 -16.31
CA ASP A 148 9.16 7.53 -15.92
C ASP A 148 8.24 8.05 -14.81
N LEU A 149 6.95 7.71 -14.84
CA LEU A 149 6.01 8.01 -13.75
C LEU A 149 6.47 7.41 -12.41
N VAL A 150 6.92 6.16 -12.41
CA VAL A 150 7.39 5.49 -11.18
C VAL A 150 8.72 6.08 -10.72
N THR A 151 9.67 6.27 -11.62
CA THR A 151 11.03 6.72 -11.28
C THR A 151 11.07 8.19 -10.88
N SER A 152 10.25 9.05 -11.49
CA SER A 152 10.09 10.46 -11.08
C SER A 152 9.38 10.61 -9.74
N ALA A 153 8.58 9.62 -9.32
CA ALA A 153 8.01 9.56 -7.98
C ALA A 153 9.02 9.10 -6.90
N GLY A 154 10.29 8.91 -7.27
CA GLY A 154 11.35 8.48 -6.36
C GLY A 154 11.30 6.99 -6.00
N MET A 155 10.73 6.16 -6.88
CA MET A 155 10.56 4.72 -6.67
C MET A 155 11.25 3.90 -7.77
N SER A 156 11.60 2.66 -7.47
CA SER A 156 12.09 1.72 -8.48
C SER A 156 10.92 1.10 -9.25
N CYS A 157 11.06 0.95 -10.56
CA CYS A 157 10.17 0.11 -11.37
C CYS A 157 10.82 -1.26 -11.55
N VAL A 158 10.24 -2.29 -10.93
CA VAL A 158 10.70 -3.68 -11.04
C VAL A 158 9.69 -4.46 -11.86
N TYR A 159 10.16 -5.23 -12.84
CA TYR A 159 9.26 -6.04 -13.66
C TYR A 159 9.89 -7.38 -14.04
N ARG A 160 9.02 -8.38 -14.18
CA ARG A 160 9.41 -9.70 -14.65
C ARG A 160 9.83 -9.64 -16.12
N GLN A 161 10.92 -10.33 -16.42
CA GLN A 161 11.42 -10.65 -17.76
C GLN A 161 11.25 -12.15 -18.04
N ASP A 162 11.70 -12.58 -19.21
CA ASP A 162 11.71 -13.98 -19.59
C ASP A 162 12.53 -14.84 -18.62
N ALA A 163 12.22 -16.14 -18.58
CA ALA A 163 12.90 -17.14 -17.76
C ALA A 163 12.90 -16.86 -16.25
N GLY A 164 11.88 -16.15 -15.73
CA GLY A 164 11.71 -15.92 -14.29
C GLY A 164 12.71 -14.94 -13.67
N ARG A 165 13.39 -14.15 -14.50
CA ARG A 165 14.26 -13.07 -14.04
C ARG A 165 13.47 -11.78 -13.82
N PHE A 166 14.05 -10.87 -13.05
CA PHE A 166 13.49 -9.55 -12.81
C PHE A 166 14.48 -8.48 -13.21
N HIS A 167 13.97 -7.41 -13.80
CA HIS A 167 14.73 -6.23 -14.16
C HIS A 167 14.25 -5.04 -13.34
N ARG A 168 15.17 -4.14 -13.03
CA ARG A 168 14.93 -2.94 -12.22
C ARG A 168 15.38 -1.70 -12.98
N VAL A 169 14.53 -0.68 -12.99
CA VAL A 169 14.90 0.70 -13.31
C VAL A 169 14.78 1.50 -12.02
N GLY A 170 15.90 2.07 -11.56
CA GLY A 170 15.94 2.86 -10.32
C GLY A 170 15.32 4.24 -10.47
N PRO A 171 15.09 4.95 -9.35
CA PRO A 171 14.56 6.31 -9.38
C PRO A 171 15.49 7.28 -10.12
N THR A 172 14.91 8.24 -10.83
CA THR A 172 15.67 9.31 -11.46
C THR A 172 16.20 10.21 -10.36
N THR A 173 17.51 10.33 -10.23
CA THR A 173 18.11 11.32 -9.33
C THR A 173 17.85 12.70 -9.92
N ALA A 174 17.10 13.55 -9.23
CA ALA A 174 17.02 14.95 -9.60
C ALA A 174 18.43 15.55 -9.52
N SER A 175 18.92 16.10 -10.64
CA SER A 175 20.16 16.88 -10.69
C SER A 175 20.00 18.22 -9.98
#